data_AF-A0A967IDJ6-F1
#
_entry.id   AF-A0A967IDJ6-F1
#
_cell.length_a   1.000
_cell.length_b   1.000
_cell.length_c   1.000
_cell.angle_alpha   90.00
_cell.angle_beta   90.00
_cell.angle_gamma   90.00
#
_symmetry.space_group_name_H-M   'P 1'
#
loop_
_entity.id
_entity.type
_entity.pdbx_description
1 polymer ?
#
loop_
_entity_poly.entity_id
_entity_poly.type
_entity_poly.pdbx_seq_one_letter_code
_entity_poly.pdbx_strand_id
1 'polypeptide(L)'
;MSKPRYSALMTDLYEITMLAGYFREGMHETRAVFDLFFRKAPFNGSYAVFAGLQPALQYLEELRFTDEEIAYLDSLGIFQSDFLDFLRTFRFRGKVVAPREGTAVFANEPLL
;
A
#
# COMPACT_ATOMS: atom_id res chain seq x y z
N MET A 1 -22.25 -2.25 -13.19
CA MET A 1 -20.99 -1.75 -13.78
C MET A 1 -19.86 -2.25 -12.90
N SER A 2 -18.83 -2.88 -13.46
CA SER A 2 -17.64 -3.29 -12.69
C SER A 2 -16.95 -2.03 -12.15
N LYS A 3 -16.63 -2.00 -10.85
CA LYS A 3 -15.87 -0.89 -10.27
C LYS A 3 -14.44 -0.92 -10.84
N PRO A 4 -13.83 0.24 -11.13
CA PRO A 4 -12.44 0.28 -11.58
C PRO A 4 -11.52 -0.20 -10.45
N ARG A 5 -10.70 -1.22 -10.75
CA ARG A 5 -9.66 -1.73 -9.85
C ARG A 5 -8.42 -0.85 -9.99
N TYR A 6 -7.85 -0.40 -8.88
CA TYR A 6 -6.56 0.31 -8.90
C TYR A 6 -5.41 -0.68 -9.21
N SER A 7 -4.45 -0.23 -10.01
CA SER A 7 -3.26 -1.01 -10.34
C SER A 7 -2.37 -1.22 -9.12
N ALA A 8 -1.79 -2.41 -8.95
CA ALA A 8 -0.77 -2.66 -7.94
C ALA A 8 0.53 -1.87 -8.21
N LEU A 9 0.70 -1.41 -9.46
CA LEU A 9 1.81 -0.55 -9.89
C LEU A 9 1.51 0.95 -9.68
N MET A 10 0.38 1.31 -9.07
CA MET A 10 0.15 2.67 -8.59
C MET A 10 0.96 2.92 -7.32
N THR A 11 2.28 2.90 -7.47
CA THR A 11 3.30 3.09 -6.45
C THR A 11 4.58 3.56 -7.12
N ASP A 12 5.51 4.08 -6.33
CA ASP A 12 6.84 4.40 -6.86
C ASP A 12 7.64 3.11 -7.09
N LEU A 13 8.44 3.09 -8.17
CA LEU A 13 9.26 1.91 -8.54
C LEU A 13 10.16 1.46 -7.37
N TYR A 14 10.62 2.39 -6.54
CA TYR A 14 11.50 2.06 -5.43
C TYR A 14 10.86 1.08 -4.43
N GLU A 15 9.54 1.14 -4.24
CA GLU A 15 8.83 0.23 -3.31
C GLU A 15 8.91 -1.23 -3.78
N ILE A 16 8.81 -1.45 -5.10
CA ILE A 16 8.94 -2.78 -5.69
C ILE A 16 10.40 -3.25 -5.61
N THR A 17 11.37 -2.36 -5.84
CA THR A 17 12.79 -2.71 -5.69
C THR A 17 13.19 -2.98 -4.24
N MET A 18 12.58 -2.28 -3.28
CA MET A 18 12.80 -2.50 -1.85
C MET A 18 12.22 -3.85 -1.43
N LEU A 19 10.99 -4.16 -1.89
CA LEU A 19 10.36 -5.46 -1.66
C LEU A 19 11.18 -6.61 -2.27
N ALA A 20 11.76 -6.42 -3.47
CA ALA A 20 12.68 -7.39 -4.06
C ALA A 20 13.94 -7.58 -3.20
N GLY A 21 14.48 -6.51 -2.63
CA GLY A 21 15.55 -6.56 -1.64
C GLY A 21 15.17 -7.38 -0.41
N TYR A 22 14.02 -7.08 0.21
CA TYR A 22 13.52 -7.85 1.35
C TYR A 22 13.22 -9.31 1.01
N PHE A 23 12.75 -9.59 -0.21
CA PHE A 23 12.51 -10.95 -0.67
C PHE A 23 13.82 -11.75 -0.70
N ARG A 24 14.85 -11.19 -1.34
CA ARG A 24 16.17 -11.82 -1.47
C ARG A 24 16.86 -12.06 -0.13
N GLU A 25 16.72 -11.14 0.82
CA GLU A 25 17.29 -11.28 2.17
C GLU A 25 16.39 -12.12 3.10
N GLY A 26 15.28 -12.69 2.61
CA GLY A 26 14.35 -13.50 3.42
C GLY A 26 13.56 -12.69 4.46
N MET A 27 13.52 -11.37 4.34
CA MET A 27 12.88 -10.45 5.27
C MET A 27 11.41 -10.13 4.95
N HIS A 28 10.93 -10.49 3.75
CA HIS A 28 9.59 -10.13 3.24
C HIS A 28 8.41 -10.63 4.10
N GLU A 29 8.59 -11.66 4.94
CA GLU A 29 7.57 -12.15 5.90
C GLU A 29 7.80 -11.62 7.33
N THR A 30 8.79 -10.74 7.53
CA THR A 30 9.04 -10.13 8.84
C THR A 30 7.91 -9.17 9.19
N ARG A 31 7.38 -9.28 10.41
CA ARG A 31 6.33 -8.39 10.89
C ARG A 31 6.85 -6.95 11.00
N ALA A 32 6.17 -6.03 10.32
CA ALA A 32 6.44 -4.60 10.38
C ALA A 32 5.20 -3.82 10.87
N VAL A 33 5.42 -2.58 11.32
CA VAL A 33 4.38 -1.63 11.73
C VAL A 33 4.69 -0.29 11.08
N PHE A 34 3.67 0.34 10.51
CA PHE A 34 3.74 1.67 9.91
C PHE A 34 2.57 2.49 10.45
N ASP A 35 2.83 3.76 10.75
CA ASP A 35 1.81 4.72 11.20
C ASP A 35 1.66 5.83 10.15
N LEU A 36 0.44 6.06 9.68
CA LEU A 36 0.11 7.20 8.82
C LEU A 36 -0.34 8.39 9.67
N PHE A 37 0.29 9.55 9.51
CA PHE A 37 -0.12 10.78 10.19
C PHE A 37 0.26 12.04 9.40
N PHE A 38 -0.36 13.17 9.72
CA PHE A 38 0.04 14.48 9.19
C PHE A 38 0.70 15.33 10.28
N ARG A 39 1.66 16.18 9.88
CA ARG A 39 2.46 16.99 10.83
C ARG A 39 1.89 18.37 11.13
N LYS A 40 1.07 18.90 10.22
CA LYS A 40 0.47 20.24 10.32
C LYS A 40 -0.99 20.15 9.95
N ALA A 41 -1.85 20.75 10.78
CA ALA A 41 -3.26 20.85 10.45
C ALA A 41 -3.44 21.66 9.15
N PRO A 42 -4.33 21.22 8.24
CA PRO A 42 -4.53 21.90 6.97
C PRO A 42 -5.22 23.25 7.19
N PHE A 43 -5.05 24.17 6.23
CA PHE A 43 -5.73 25.47 6.19
C PHE A 43 -5.52 26.36 7.43
N ASN A 44 -4.42 26.19 8.17
CA ASN A 44 -4.17 26.84 9.47
C ASN A 44 -5.29 26.59 10.52
N GLY A 45 -6.04 25.50 10.37
CA GLY A 45 -7.04 25.05 11.32
C GLY A 45 -6.43 24.35 12.54
N SER A 46 -7.29 23.88 13.44
CA SER A 46 -6.88 23.14 14.65
C SER A 46 -7.09 21.62 14.55
N TYR A 47 -7.86 21.14 13.57
CA TYR A 47 -8.17 19.74 13.34
C TYR A 47 -8.46 19.49 11.86
N ALA A 48 -8.50 18.20 11.47
CA ALA A 48 -9.05 17.73 10.20
C ALA A 48 -10.17 16.73 10.47
N VAL A 49 -11.04 16.50 9.48
CA VAL A 49 -12.05 15.44 9.55
C VAL A 49 -11.54 14.24 8.76
N PHE A 50 -11.43 13.08 9.41
CA PHE A 50 -10.92 11.86 8.80
C PHE A 50 -11.90 11.28 7.76
N ALA A 51 -11.41 11.00 6.56
CA ALA A 51 -12.17 10.39 5.47
C ALA A 51 -11.22 9.63 4.52
N GLY A 52 -11.74 8.64 3.78
CA GLY A 52 -10.98 7.86 2.79
C GLY A 52 -10.68 6.42 3.23
N LEU A 53 -11.19 5.98 4.38
CA LEU A 53 -11.01 4.62 4.89
C LEU A 53 -11.69 3.59 3.99
N GLN A 54 -12.93 3.83 3.55
CA GLN A 54 -13.65 2.87 2.70
C GLN A 54 -12.93 2.58 1.37
N PRO A 55 -12.53 3.58 0.55
CA PRO A 55 -11.78 3.31 -0.67
C PRO A 55 -10.41 2.69 -0.41
N ALA A 56 -9.73 3.06 0.69
CA ALA A 56 -8.46 2.44 1.06
C ALA A 56 -8.61 0.93 1.36
N LEU A 57 -9.62 0.54 2.16
CA LEU A 57 -9.89 -0.87 2.46
C LEU A 57 -10.27 -1.65 1.20
N GLN A 58 -11.11 -1.09 0.32
CA GLN A 58 -11.46 -1.72 -0.96
C GLN A 58 -10.22 -1.97 -1.83
N TYR A 59 -9.30 -1.00 -1.89
CA TYR A 59 -8.03 -1.20 -2.60
C TYR A 59 -7.21 -2.35 -2.01
N LEU A 60 -7.03 -2.38 -0.69
CA LEU A 60 -6.25 -3.41 -0.01
C LEU A 60 -6.85 -4.82 -0.18
N GLU A 61 -8.17 -4.94 -0.14
CA GLU A 61 -8.89 -6.21 -0.36
C GLU A 61 -8.71 -6.76 -1.79
N GLU A 62 -8.61 -5.87 -2.78
CA GLU A 62 -8.48 -6.24 -4.19
C GLU A 62 -7.03 -6.28 -4.69
N LEU A 63 -6.08 -5.81 -3.87
CA LEU A 63 -4.67 -5.63 -4.22
C LEU A 63 -4.03 -6.95 -4.67
N ARG A 64 -3.69 -7.00 -5.95
CA ARG A 64 -2.98 -8.10 -6.62
C ARG A 64 -2.33 -7.60 -7.90
N PHE A 65 -1.23 -8.21 -8.29
CA PHE A 65 -0.62 -7.98 -9.60
C PHE A 65 -1.36 -8.79 -10.67
N THR A 66 -1.60 -8.21 -11.84
CA THR A 66 -2.09 -8.94 -13.02
C THR A 66 -0.94 -9.45 -13.88
N ASP A 67 -1.25 -10.35 -14.80
CA ASP A 67 -0.26 -10.90 -15.72
C ASP A 67 0.38 -9.80 -16.59
N GLU A 68 -0.37 -8.77 -16.98
CA GLU A 68 0.15 -7.61 -17.72
C GLU A 68 1.11 -6.76 -16.86
N GLU A 69 0.76 -6.53 -15.60
CA GLU A 69 1.60 -5.79 -14.65
C GLU A 69 2.90 -6.55 -14.37
N ILE A 70 2.83 -7.88 -14.27
CA ILE A 70 4.01 -8.73 -14.10
C ILE A 70 4.87 -8.76 -15.36
N ALA A 71 4.27 -8.86 -16.55
CA ALA A 71 4.99 -8.81 -17.82
C ALA A 71 5.70 -7.46 -17.99
N TYR A 72 5.08 -6.36 -17.56
CA TYR A 72 5.74 -5.06 -17.52
C TYR A 72 6.96 -5.07 -16.59
N LEU A 73 6.83 -5.57 -15.36
CA LEU A 73 7.97 -5.65 -14.42
C LEU A 73 9.10 -6.53 -14.96
N ASP A 74 8.78 -7.66 -15.59
CA ASP A 74 9.75 -8.54 -16.26
C ASP A 74 10.51 -7.81 -17.37
N SER A 75 9.80 -7.01 -18.17
CA SER A 75 10.40 -6.24 -19.27
C SER A 75 11.44 -5.20 -18.83
N LEU A 76 11.44 -4.81 -17.54
CA LEU A 76 12.43 -3.89 -17.01
C LEU A 76 13.82 -4.55 -16.83
N GLY A 77 13.89 -5.89 -16.78
CA GLY A 77 15.15 -6.62 -16.68
C GLY A 77 15.90 -6.45 -15.36
N ILE A 78 15.26 -5.89 -14.33
CA ILE A 78 15.85 -5.63 -13.01
C ILE A 78 15.32 -6.54 -11.90
N PHE A 79 14.33 -7.39 -12.20
CA PHE A 79 13.69 -8.31 -11.26
C PHE A 79 13.99 -9.77 -11.61
N GLN A 80 14.17 -10.61 -10.60
CA GLN A 80 14.39 -12.05 -10.77
C GLN A 80 13.05 -12.79 -10.91
N SER A 81 13.05 -13.92 -11.62
CA SER A 81 11.83 -14.67 -11.94
C SER A 81 11.09 -15.18 -10.70
N ASP A 82 11.82 -15.62 -9.68
CA ASP A 82 11.28 -16.09 -8.40
C ASP A 82 10.54 -14.97 -7.64
N PHE A 83 11.08 -13.76 -7.66
CA PHE A 83 10.41 -12.58 -7.11
C PHE A 83 9.12 -12.24 -7.88
N LEU A 84 9.14 -12.33 -9.21
CA LEU A 84 7.94 -12.12 -10.03
C LEU A 84 6.88 -13.20 -9.75
N ASP A 85 7.28 -14.44 -9.51
CA ASP A 85 6.37 -15.53 -9.13
C ASP A 85 5.76 -15.29 -7.75
N PHE A 86 6.54 -14.78 -6.81
CA PHE A 86 6.03 -14.30 -5.53
C PHE A 86 4.95 -13.21 -5.72
N LEU A 87 5.20 -12.17 -6.54
CA LEU A 87 4.24 -11.09 -6.78
C LEU A 87 2.90 -11.58 -7.34
N ARG A 88 2.88 -12.63 -8.17
CA ARG A 88 1.62 -13.22 -8.70
C ARG A 88 0.73 -13.76 -7.58
N THR A 89 1.33 -14.34 -6.55
CA THR A 89 0.63 -14.92 -5.40
C THR A 89 0.36 -13.91 -4.27
N PHE A 90 1.01 -12.74 -4.32
CA PHE A 90 0.90 -11.72 -3.29
C PHE A 90 -0.54 -11.29 -3.05
N ARG A 91 -0.95 -11.26 -1.78
CA ARG A 91 -2.20 -10.68 -1.30
C ARG A 91 -1.91 -9.92 -0.01
N PHE A 92 -2.65 -8.83 0.21
CA PHE A 92 -2.58 -8.10 1.46
C PHE A 92 -3.09 -8.98 2.62
N ARG A 93 -2.27 -9.11 3.66
CA ARG A 93 -2.57 -9.91 4.87
C ARG A 93 -2.44 -9.06 6.15
N GLY A 94 -2.28 -7.75 6.01
CA GLY A 94 -2.06 -6.83 7.12
C GLY A 94 -3.32 -6.56 7.94
N LYS A 95 -3.11 -6.05 9.16
CA LYS A 95 -4.18 -5.53 10.01
C LYS A 95 -4.15 -4.01 9.93
N VAL A 96 -5.30 -3.41 9.63
CA VAL A 96 -5.50 -1.96 9.60
C VAL A 96 -6.23 -1.52 10.88
N VAL A 97 -5.78 -0.42 11.49
CA VAL A 97 -6.43 0.20 12.65
C VAL A 97 -6.60 1.68 12.34
N ALA A 98 -7.84 2.17 12.31
CA ALA A 98 -8.12 3.55 11.94
C ALA A 98 -9.28 4.13 12.77
N PRO A 99 -9.36 5.46 12.91
CA PRO A 99 -10.57 6.14 13.39
C PRO A 99 -11.77 5.86 12.47
N ARG A 100 -12.98 6.12 12.99
CA ARG A 100 -14.18 6.12 12.13
C ARG A 100 -14.16 7.34 11.21
N GLU A 101 -14.62 7.19 9.97
CA GLU A 101 -14.83 8.36 9.11
C GLU A 101 -15.75 9.39 9.77
N GLY A 102 -15.46 10.68 9.55
CA GLY A 102 -16.12 11.79 10.22
C GLY A 102 -15.52 12.17 11.57
N THR A 103 -14.55 11.41 12.10
CA THR A 103 -13.86 11.74 13.36
C THR A 103 -12.95 12.96 13.18
N ALA A 104 -12.95 13.88 14.15
CA ALA A 104 -11.97 14.96 14.21
C ALA A 104 -10.61 14.41 14.64
N VAL A 105 -9.57 14.71 13.87
CA VAL A 105 -8.20 14.24 14.06
C VAL A 105 -7.20 15.40 14.05
N PHE A 106 -6.06 15.19 14.70
CA PHE A 106 -5.07 16.21 15.02
C PHE A 106 -3.70 15.90 14.41
N ALA A 107 -2.80 16.87 14.43
CA ALA A 107 -1.46 16.68 13.91
C ALA A 107 -0.62 15.78 14.84
N ASN A 108 0.22 14.94 14.23
CA ASN A 108 1.17 14.05 14.91
C ASN A 108 0.52 12.92 15.72
N GLU A 109 -0.67 12.47 15.32
CA GLU A 109 -1.29 11.24 15.84
C GLU A 109 -1.52 10.22 14.72
N PRO A 110 -1.37 8.91 14.98
CA PRO A 110 -1.62 7.86 13.99
C PRO A 110 -3.09 7.83 13.53
N LEU A 111 -3.29 7.68 12.22
CA LEU A 111 -4.60 7.63 11.56
C LEU A 111 -4.86 6.29 10.88
N LEU A 112 -3.81 5.55 10.53
CA LEU A 112 -3.87 4.23 9.91
C LEU A 112 -2.64 3.41 10.28
#